data_AF-A0A7L4NK87-F1
#
_entry.id   AF-A0A7L4NK87-F1
#
_cell.length_a   1.000
_cell.length_b   1.000
_cell.length_c   1.000
_cell.angle_alpha   90.00
_cell.angle_beta   90.00
_cell.angle_gamma   90.00
#
_symmetry.space_group_name_H-M   'P 1'
#
loop_
_entity.id
_entity.type
_entity.pdbx_description
1 polymer ?
#
loop_
_entity_poly.entity_id
_entity_poly.type
_entity_poly.pdbx_seq_one_letter_code
_entity_poly.pdbx_strand_id
1 'polypeptide(L)'
;AAASLWQVTTTHNDMASEPDSSTGFLQVSLQGTLHRVAGTVQGSTPVLRELNGATFKQPAPLAGPVLIYRAKASETSMLPALTGLLGKVGVQLQSYHSSSTVAGEQWSVVGLSAPLSDLGELKPRVMEVFQLHL
;
A
#
# COMPACT_ATOMS: atom_id res chain seq x y z
N ALA A 1 5.62 7.68 -29.03
CA ALA A 1 5.31 7.91 -27.61
C ALA A 1 4.14 7.01 -27.24
N ALA A 2 4.39 5.92 -26.53
CA ALA A 2 3.34 4.99 -26.11
C ALA A 2 2.92 5.36 -24.69
N ALA A 3 1.66 5.78 -24.53
CA ALA A 3 1.03 5.95 -23.24
C ALA A 3 0.77 4.54 -22.67
N SER A 4 1.45 4.20 -21.57
CA SER A 4 1.16 2.97 -20.83
C SER A 4 -0.19 3.10 -20.14
N LEU A 5 -1.20 2.49 -20.76
CA LEU A 5 -2.53 2.32 -20.19
C LEU A 5 -2.45 1.29 -19.06
N TRP A 6 -2.87 1.69 -17.86
CA TRP A 6 -3.04 0.79 -16.72
C TRP A 6 -4.16 -0.21 -17.04
N GLN A 7 -3.85 -1.50 -17.09
CA GLN A 7 -4.85 -2.55 -17.29
C GLN A 7 -5.09 -3.25 -15.95
N VAL A 8 -6.20 -2.91 -15.30
CA VAL A 8 -6.68 -3.63 -14.12
C VAL A 8 -7.51 -4.81 -14.63
N THR A 9 -6.92 -6.01 -14.61
CA THR A 9 -7.65 -7.24 -14.95
C THR A 9 -8.31 -7.77 -13.69
N THR A 10 -9.59 -7.44 -13.47
CA THR A 10 -10.38 -7.97 -12.35
C THR A 10 -10.95 -9.32 -12.73
N THR A 11 -10.37 -10.41 -12.24
CA THR A 11 -10.96 -11.75 -12.36
C THR A 11 -11.87 -11.99 -11.16
N HIS A 12 -13.19 -11.86 -11.35
CA HIS A 12 -14.17 -12.23 -10.32
C HIS A 12 -14.41 -13.73 -10.39
N ASN A 13 -13.85 -14.49 -9.44
CA ASN A 13 -14.24 -15.88 -9.25
C ASN A 13 -15.42 -15.90 -8.29
N ASP A 14 -16.60 -16.27 -8.79
CA ASP A 14 -17.81 -16.46 -7.98
C ASP A 14 -17.69 -17.79 -7.22
N MET A 15 -16.80 -17.81 -6.22
CA MET A 15 -16.86 -18.81 -5.16
C MET A 15 -17.68 -18.21 -4.03
N ALA A 16 -18.95 -18.58 -4.00
CA ALA A 16 -19.84 -18.39 -2.87
C ALA A 16 -19.09 -18.73 -1.58
N SER A 17 -18.73 -17.69 -0.84
CA SER A 17 -18.10 -17.81 0.46
C SER A 17 -19.06 -17.18 1.45
N GLU A 18 -19.45 -18.00 2.43
CA GLU A 18 -20.17 -17.72 3.68
C GLU A 18 -20.53 -16.25 3.96
N PRO A 19 -21.75 -15.96 4.47
CA PRO A 19 -22.36 -14.62 4.53
C PRO A 19 -21.62 -13.57 5.38
N ASP A 20 -20.47 -13.87 5.96
CA ASP A 20 -19.68 -13.00 6.84
C ASP A 20 -18.27 -12.66 6.29
N SER A 21 -17.91 -13.13 5.09
CA SER A 21 -16.58 -12.92 4.51
C SER A 21 -16.63 -11.93 3.34
N SER A 22 -16.72 -10.63 3.62
CA SER A 22 -16.60 -9.56 2.59
C SER A 22 -15.17 -9.37 2.05
N THR A 23 -14.26 -10.33 2.27
CA THR A 23 -12.86 -10.24 1.88
C THR A 23 -12.69 -10.65 0.42
N GLY A 24 -12.40 -9.68 -0.44
CA GLY A 24 -12.03 -9.90 -1.83
C GLY A 24 -10.53 -10.09 -1.98
N PHE A 25 -10.12 -11.09 -2.77
CA PHE A 25 -8.74 -11.26 -3.19
C PHE A 25 -8.56 -10.76 -4.62
N LEU A 26 -7.52 -9.96 -4.83
CA LEU A 26 -7.15 -9.42 -6.13
C LEU A 26 -5.68 -9.66 -6.38
N GLN A 27 -5.34 -9.93 -7.63
CA GLN A 27 -3.97 -10.00 -8.09
C GLN A 27 -3.74 -8.80 -9.01
N VAL A 28 -2.84 -7.91 -8.62
CA VAL A 28 -2.54 -6.67 -9.36
C VAL A 28 -1.10 -6.68 -9.82
N SER A 29 -0.84 -6.19 -11.03
CA SER A 29 0.52 -5.93 -11.48
C SER A 29 0.87 -4.48 -11.23
N LEU A 30 1.93 -4.25 -10.46
CA LEU A 30 2.46 -2.93 -10.19
C LEU A 30 3.89 -2.84 -10.69
N GLN A 31 4.13 -1.95 -11.67
CA GLN A 31 5.44 -1.79 -12.30
C GLN A 31 6.03 -3.11 -12.86
N GLY A 32 5.17 -4.05 -13.27
CA GLY A 32 5.56 -5.37 -13.76
C GLY A 32 5.72 -6.43 -12.67
N THR A 33 5.71 -6.05 -11.39
CA THR A 33 5.70 -6.99 -10.26
C THR A 33 4.27 -7.37 -9.93
N LEU A 34 4.03 -8.66 -9.74
CA LEU A 34 2.72 -9.17 -9.40
C LEU A 34 2.53 -9.16 -7.88
N HIS A 35 1.50 -8.47 -7.40
CA HIS A 35 1.13 -8.41 -6.01
C HIS A 35 -0.22 -9.08 -5.77
N ARG A 36 -0.28 -9.94 -4.75
CA ARG A 36 -1.51 -10.48 -4.22
C ARG A 36 -2.00 -9.56 -3.11
N VAL A 37 -3.24 -9.11 -3.23
CA VAL A 37 -3.87 -8.12 -2.36
C VAL A 37 -5.17 -8.71 -1.82
N ALA A 38 -5.42 -8.58 -0.53
CA ALA A 38 -6.73 -8.88 0.05
C ALA A 38 -7.28 -7.62 0.73
N GLY A 39 -8.55 -7.31 0.46
CA GLY A 39 -9.21 -6.13 0.99
C GLY A 39 -10.68 -6.35 1.27
N THR A 40 -11.25 -5.45 2.07
CA THR A 40 -12.69 -5.39 2.38
C THR A 40 -13.15 -3.94 2.22
N VAL A 41 -14.47 -3.70 2.14
CA VAL A 41 -15.02 -2.33 2.28
C VAL A 41 -15.59 -2.18 3.68
N GLN A 42 -15.17 -1.14 4.40
CA GLN A 42 -15.72 -0.78 5.71
C GLN A 42 -16.49 0.54 5.61
N GLY A 43 -17.81 0.49 5.77
CA GLY A 43 -18.67 1.63 5.46
C GLY A 43 -18.55 1.98 3.97
N SER A 44 -18.00 3.16 3.67
CA SER A 44 -17.68 3.60 2.30
C SER A 44 -16.18 3.56 1.98
N THR A 45 -15.34 3.06 2.89
CA THR A 45 -13.89 3.13 2.77
C THR A 45 -13.31 1.76 2.40
N PRO A 46 -12.60 1.62 1.26
CA PRO A 46 -11.84 0.41 0.98
C PRO A 46 -10.68 0.28 1.96
N VAL A 47 -10.48 -0.92 2.51
CA VAL A 47 -9.41 -1.20 3.46
C VAL A 47 -8.59 -2.42 3.03
N LEU A 48 -7.28 -2.29 3.15
CA LEU A 48 -6.32 -3.34 2.89
C LEU A 48 -6.16 -4.24 4.12
N ARG A 49 -6.23 -5.56 3.91
CA ARG A 49 -6.10 -6.60 4.93
C ARG A 49 -4.82 -7.40 4.78
N GLU A 50 -4.40 -7.65 3.55
CA GLU A 50 -3.20 -8.42 3.24
C GLU A 50 -2.53 -7.90 1.97
N LEU A 51 -1.19 -7.91 1.96
CA LEU A 51 -0.37 -7.65 0.78
C LEU A 51 0.78 -8.67 0.72
N ASN A 52 0.81 -9.49 -0.34
CA ASN A 52 1.80 -10.54 -0.56
C ASN A 52 1.97 -11.49 0.65
N GLY A 53 0.86 -11.89 1.28
CA GLY A 53 0.89 -12.74 2.49
C GLY A 53 1.16 -11.98 3.79
N ALA A 54 1.53 -10.70 3.74
CA ALA A 54 1.72 -9.88 4.92
C ALA A 54 0.38 -9.27 5.36
N THR A 55 -0.07 -9.61 6.56
CA THR A 55 -1.38 -9.23 7.09
C THR A 55 -1.32 -7.96 7.92
N PHE A 56 -2.31 -7.08 7.81
CA PHE A 56 -2.43 -5.89 8.64
C PHE A 56 -3.29 -6.17 9.87
N LYS A 57 -2.72 -6.05 11.08
CA LYS A 57 -3.46 -6.25 12.34
C LYS A 57 -4.67 -5.32 12.44
N GLN A 58 -4.48 -4.07 12.03
CA GLN A 58 -5.56 -3.12 11.82
C GLN A 58 -5.66 -2.86 10.31
N PRO A 59 -6.84 -3.06 9.68
CA PRO A 59 -7.03 -2.78 8.27
C PRO A 59 -6.52 -1.39 7.90
N ALA A 60 -5.73 -1.30 6.83
CA ALA A 60 -5.16 -0.03 6.38
C ALA A 60 -6.13 0.64 5.39
N PRO A 61 -6.66 1.84 5.70
CA PRO A 61 -7.58 2.53 4.81
C PRO A 61 -6.88 2.98 3.54
N LEU A 62 -7.54 2.79 2.41
CA LEU A 62 -7.10 3.24 1.09
C LEU A 62 -7.94 4.46 0.69
N ALA A 63 -7.71 5.59 1.37
CA ALA A 63 -8.47 6.82 1.16
C ALA A 63 -7.53 8.01 0.98
N GLY A 64 -7.81 8.83 -0.03
CA GLY A 64 -6.96 9.98 -0.37
C GLY A 64 -5.59 9.59 -0.93
N PRO A 65 -4.59 10.49 -0.87
CA PRO A 65 -3.22 10.19 -1.25
C PRO A 65 -2.60 9.14 -0.33
N VAL A 66 -2.26 7.98 -0.89
CA VAL A 66 -1.69 6.86 -0.12
C VAL A 66 -0.34 6.47 -0.67
N LEU A 67 0.68 6.44 0.19
CA LEU A 67 1.99 5.88 -0.09
C LEU A 67 2.08 4.48 0.50
N ILE A 68 2.52 3.51 -0.30
CA ILE A 68 2.79 2.15 0.14
C ILE A 68 4.26 1.85 -0.14
N TYR A 69 4.95 1.31 0.85
CA TYR A 69 6.34 0.88 0.68
C TYR A 69 6.63 -0.44 1.38
N ARG A 70 7.65 -1.13 0.89
CA ARG A 70 8.24 -2.32 1.53
C ARG A 70 9.67 -2.03 1.93
N ALA A 71 10.01 -2.33 3.17
CA ALA A 71 11.37 -2.24 3.69
C ALA A 71 11.72 -3.47 4.51
N LYS A 72 13.01 -3.66 4.81
CA LYS A 72 13.43 -4.65 5.81
C LYS A 72 12.85 -4.27 7.17
N ALA A 73 12.39 -5.24 7.95
CA ALA A 73 11.88 -4.99 9.29
C ALA A 73 12.94 -4.37 10.22
N SER A 74 14.22 -4.63 9.95
CA SER A 74 15.36 -4.03 10.65
C SER A 74 15.67 -2.58 10.23
N GLU A 75 15.01 -2.05 9.20
CA GLU A 75 15.22 -0.68 8.70
C GLU A 75 14.47 0.34 9.57
N THR A 76 15.15 0.84 10.60
CA THR A 76 14.54 1.75 11.58
C THR A 76 14.53 3.21 11.12
N SER A 77 15.28 3.55 10.08
CA SER A 77 15.48 4.93 9.66
C SER A 77 14.49 5.40 8.59
N MET A 78 13.60 4.52 8.13
CA MET A 78 12.60 4.85 7.10
C MET A 78 11.58 5.90 7.56
N LEU A 79 10.97 5.71 8.74
CA LEU A 79 9.99 6.66 9.27
C LEU A 79 10.57 8.07 9.48
N PRO A 80 11.76 8.24 10.11
CA PRO A 80 12.43 9.53 10.18
C PRO A 80 12.73 10.17 8.83
N ALA A 81 13.15 9.38 7.83
CA ALA A 81 13.39 9.89 6.48
C ALA A 81 12.09 10.37 5.81
N LEU A 82 11.00 9.62 5.98
CA LEU A 82 9.68 9.98 5.48
C LEU A 82 9.20 11.28 6.13
N THR A 83 9.21 11.38 7.46
CA THR A 83 8.75 12.61 8.15
C THR A 83 9.62 13.82 7.79
N GLY A 84 10.92 13.63 7.62
CA GLY A 84 11.83 14.66 7.12
C GLY A 84 11.46 15.15 5.71
N LEU A 85 11.18 14.22 4.78
CA LEU A 85 10.70 14.56 3.44
C LEU A 85 9.38 15.32 3.49
N LEU A 86 8.40 14.78 4.23
CA LEU A 86 7.07 15.38 4.39
C LEU A 86 7.14 16.83 4.91
N GLY A 87 8.01 17.09 5.90
CA GLY A 87 8.25 18.42 6.42
C GLY A 87 8.81 19.41 5.39
N LYS A 88 9.73 18.96 4.51
CA LYS A 88 10.29 19.81 3.44
C LYS A 88 9.25 20.23 2.42
N VAL A 89 8.32 19.33 2.08
CA VAL A 89 7.32 19.55 1.02
C VAL A 89 5.97 20.05 1.55
N GLY A 90 5.84 20.26 2.87
CA GLY A 90 4.61 20.75 3.49
C GLY A 90 3.45 19.75 3.47
N VAL A 91 3.74 18.45 3.38
CA VAL A 91 2.73 17.38 3.39
C VAL A 91 2.64 16.80 4.80
N GLN A 92 1.42 16.46 5.26
CA GLN A 92 1.20 15.88 6.58
C GLN A 92 1.00 14.37 6.50
N LEU A 93 1.57 13.67 7.48
CA LEU A 93 1.29 12.27 7.77
C LEU A 93 -0.07 12.17 8.47
N GLN A 94 -1.05 11.51 7.86
CA GLN A 94 -2.40 11.38 8.41
C GLN A 94 -2.66 10.02 9.06
N SER A 95 -2.09 8.96 8.49
CA SER A 95 -2.21 7.61 9.03
C SER A 95 -0.95 6.79 8.72
N TYR A 96 -0.69 5.79 9.56
CA TYR A 96 0.41 4.87 9.38
C TYR A 96 0.00 3.47 9.84
N HIS A 97 0.09 2.50 8.92
CA HIS A 97 -0.26 1.12 9.19
C HIS A 97 0.88 0.22 8.72
N SER A 98 1.30 -0.70 9.58
CA SER A 98 2.30 -1.71 9.25
C SER A 98 1.69 -3.10 9.17
N SER A 99 2.14 -3.90 8.22
CA SER A 99 1.81 -5.32 8.14
C SER A 99 2.59 -6.14 9.17
N SER A 100 2.27 -7.42 9.29
CA SER A 100 3.18 -8.43 9.81
C SER A 100 4.43 -8.54 8.92
N THR A 101 5.48 -9.19 9.45
CA THR A 101 6.69 -9.43 8.70
C THR A 101 6.60 -10.74 7.91
N VAL A 102 7.07 -10.72 6.67
CA VAL A 102 7.20 -11.90 5.81
C VAL A 102 8.62 -11.90 5.27
N ALA A 103 9.36 -13.00 5.45
CA ALA A 103 10.77 -13.10 5.04
C ALA A 103 11.68 -11.97 5.56
N GLY A 104 11.37 -11.39 6.73
CA GLY A 104 12.12 -10.27 7.30
C GLY A 104 11.80 -8.90 6.68
N GLU A 105 10.80 -8.82 5.82
CA GLU A 105 10.32 -7.59 5.18
C GLU A 105 8.95 -7.20 5.73
N GLN A 106 8.66 -5.91 5.74
CA GLN A 106 7.41 -5.36 6.22
C GLN A 106 6.85 -4.35 5.21
N TRP A 107 5.54 -4.40 5.00
CA TRP A 107 4.80 -3.40 4.25
C TRP A 107 4.29 -2.31 5.19
N SER A 108 4.31 -1.08 4.70
CA SER A 108 3.70 0.05 5.36
C SER A 108 2.78 0.79 4.39
N VAL A 109 1.60 1.16 4.89
CA VAL A 109 0.60 1.98 4.19
C VAL A 109 0.47 3.30 4.95
N VAL A 110 0.60 4.39 4.21
CA VAL A 110 0.71 5.73 4.77
C VAL A 110 -0.29 6.65 4.09
N GLY A 111 -1.22 7.20 4.86
CA GLY A 111 -2.13 8.25 4.39
C GLY A 111 -1.46 9.61 4.48
N LEU A 112 -1.57 10.40 3.41
CA LEU A 112 -0.95 11.71 3.28
C LEU A 112 -1.99 12.78 2.99
N SER A 113 -1.75 14.02 3.43
CA SER A 113 -2.64 15.14 3.14
C SER A 113 -2.63 15.58 1.67
N ALA A 114 -1.56 15.27 0.93
CA ALA A 114 -1.36 15.58 -0.47
C ALA A 114 -0.36 14.59 -1.09
N PRO A 115 -0.41 14.37 -2.42
CA PRO A 115 0.51 13.44 -3.07
C PRO A 115 1.95 13.96 -3.11
N LEU A 116 2.92 13.05 -3.05
CA LEU A 116 4.34 13.35 -3.22
C LEU A 116 4.72 13.34 -4.70
N SER A 117 5.39 14.40 -5.15
CA SER A 117 5.86 14.49 -6.54
C SER A 117 7.15 13.70 -6.79
N ASP A 118 7.96 13.49 -5.75
CA ASP A 118 9.20 12.73 -5.82
C ASP A 118 9.32 11.74 -4.65
N LEU A 119 9.69 10.51 -4.98
CA LEU A 119 9.92 9.40 -4.05
C LEU A 119 11.40 9.01 -3.98
N GLY A 120 12.28 9.73 -4.69
CA GLY A 120 13.71 9.47 -4.81
C GLY A 120 14.44 9.39 -3.47
N GLU A 121 14.09 10.26 -2.51
CA GLU A 121 14.68 10.27 -1.16
C GLU A 121 14.41 8.97 -0.38
N LEU A 122 13.34 8.24 -0.71
CA LEU A 122 12.94 7.02 -0.02
C LEU A 122 13.58 5.76 -0.64
N LYS A 123 13.88 5.78 -1.94
CA LYS A 123 14.39 4.63 -2.71
C LYS A 123 15.59 3.92 -2.08
N PRO A 124 16.58 4.60 -1.46
CA PRO A 124 17.72 3.91 -0.85
C PRO A 124 17.37 3.02 0.36
N ARG A 125 16.17 3.20 0.94
CA ARG A 125 15.74 2.58 2.21
C ARG A 125 14.65 1.54 2.02
N VAL A 126 14.08 1.47 0.82
CA VAL A 126 12.91 0.65 0.50
C VAL A 126 13.24 -0.28 -0.66
N MET A 127 12.67 -1.46 -0.62
CA MET A 127 12.74 -2.41 -1.73
C MET A 127 11.73 -2.05 -2.81
N GLU A 128 10.58 -1.54 -2.38
CA GLU A 128 9.49 -1.10 -3.23
C GLU A 128 8.82 0.12 -2.63
N VAL A 129 8.40 1.05 -3.48
CA VAL A 129 7.62 2.21 -3.07
C VAL A 129 6.74 2.69 -4.21
N PHE A 130 5.49 2.96 -3.89
CA PHE A 130 4.50 3.41 -4.84
C PHE A 130 3.44 4.26 -4.17
N GLN A 131 2.83 5.13 -4.98
CA GLN A 131 1.76 6.00 -4.54
C GLN A 131 0.49 5.67 -5.31
N LEU A 132 -0.57 5.38 -4.58
CA LEU A 132 -1.88 5.12 -5.14
C LEU A 132 -2.57 6.44 -5.47
N HIS A 133 -3.15 6.50 -6.66
CA HIS A 133 -4.08 7.54 -7.07
C HIS A 133 -5.45 6.86 -7.13
N LEU A 134 -6.32 7.20 -6.16
CA LEU A 134 -7.65 6.61 -5.98
C LEU A 134 -8.73 7.67 -6.27
#